data_AF-A0A812ME48-F1
#
_entry.id   AF-A0A812ME48-F1
#
_cell.length_a   1.000
_cell.length_b   1.000
_cell.length_c   1.000
_cell.angle_alpha   90.00
_cell.angle_beta   90.00
_cell.angle_gamma   90.00
#
_symmetry.space_group_name_H-M   'P 1'
#
loop_
_entity.id
_entity.type
_entity.pdbx_description
1 polymer ?
#
loop_
_entity_poly.entity_id
_entity_poly.type
_entity_poly.pdbx_seq_one_letter_code
_entity_poly.pdbx_strand_id
1 'polypeptide(L)'
;APEPEPPKQEKAKSAGPSGKAVKELRERSRAGILDCKKALTECDGDMDKAMEWLKKKGMAKADKKAGNVAVEGCVASYVHFNNKIAVLVEVNSETDFVASNAIFKEFTADIAMQIAANSDVAYLTTDDVPAAEMEKEKQLEMAKDDLDGKPENIKEKIVVGRLKKKFE
;
A
#
# COMPACT_ATOMS: atom_id res chain seq x y z
N ALA A 1 51.81 13.42 14.21
CA ALA A 1 51.34 13.16 12.84
C ALA A 1 50.03 12.38 12.94
N PRO A 2 48.96 12.80 12.25
CA PRO A 2 47.72 12.03 12.25
C PRO A 2 47.96 10.69 11.52
N GLU A 3 47.44 9.61 12.09
CA GLU A 3 47.48 8.27 11.48
C GLU A 3 46.76 8.30 10.11
N PRO A 4 47.26 7.58 9.10
CA PRO A 4 46.62 7.53 7.80
C PRO A 4 45.24 6.88 7.93
N GLU A 5 44.20 7.58 7.45
CA GLU A 5 42.85 7.04 7.39
C GLU A 5 42.85 5.68 6.66
N PRO A 6 42.09 4.68 7.15
CA PRO A 6 42.01 3.39 6.51
C PRO A 6 41.48 3.57 5.07
N PRO A 7 42.00 2.78 4.12
CA PRO A 7 41.65 2.93 2.71
C PRO A 7 40.13 2.79 2.56
N LYS A 8 39.49 3.80 1.95
CA LYS A 8 38.10 3.73 1.51
C LYS A 8 37.96 2.46 0.68
N GLN A 9 37.16 1.51 1.16
CA GLN A 9 36.87 0.28 0.45
C GLN A 9 36.28 0.65 -0.91
N GLU A 10 37.10 0.50 -1.95
CA GLU A 10 36.68 0.62 -3.33
C GLU A 10 35.69 -0.53 -3.56
N LYS A 11 34.39 -0.22 -3.67
CA LYS A 11 33.38 -1.22 -4.04
C LYS A 11 33.84 -1.82 -5.36
N ALA A 12 34.32 -3.06 -5.31
CA ALA A 12 34.67 -3.82 -6.50
C ALA A 12 33.51 -3.72 -7.48
N LYS A 13 33.77 -3.30 -8.72
CA LYS A 13 32.80 -3.32 -9.81
C LYS A 13 32.37 -4.77 -10.00
N SER A 14 31.28 -5.17 -9.34
CA SER A 14 30.70 -6.49 -9.48
C SER A 14 30.22 -6.64 -10.93
N ALA A 15 30.54 -7.78 -11.54
CA ALA A 15 29.93 -8.17 -12.81
C ALA A 15 28.41 -8.03 -12.65
N GLY A 16 27.76 -7.36 -13.61
CA GLY A 16 26.32 -7.06 -13.53
C GLY A 16 25.49 -8.31 -13.24
N PRO A 17 24.29 -8.16 -12.66
CA PRO A 17 23.49 -9.29 -12.20
C PRO A 17 23.21 -10.27 -13.35
N SER A 18 23.34 -11.57 -13.03
CA SER A 18 23.14 -12.65 -14.00
C SER A 18 21.77 -12.53 -14.68
N GLY A 19 21.73 -12.70 -16.01
CA GLY A 19 20.48 -12.65 -16.78
C GLY A 19 19.43 -13.66 -16.30
N LYS A 20 19.86 -14.81 -15.75
CA LYS A 20 18.97 -15.81 -15.14
C LYS A 20 18.32 -15.26 -13.86
N ALA A 21 19.10 -14.62 -12.98
CA ALA A 21 18.60 -14.02 -11.75
C ALA A 21 17.63 -12.85 -12.05
N VAL A 22 17.95 -12.01 -13.04
CA VAL A 22 17.05 -10.93 -13.49
C VAL A 22 15.72 -11.49 -14.01
N LYS A 23 15.78 -12.59 -14.79
CA LYS A 23 14.58 -13.25 -15.31
C LYS A 23 13.71 -13.81 -14.18
N GLU A 24 14.31 -14.53 -13.24
CA GLU A 24 13.62 -15.11 -12.09
C GLU A 24 12.98 -14.03 -11.21
N LEU A 25 13.70 -12.96 -10.88
CA LEU A 25 13.16 -11.84 -10.11
C LEU A 25 12.00 -11.16 -10.84
N ARG A 26 12.08 -11.01 -12.17
CA ARG A 26 11.00 -10.46 -12.99
C ARG A 26 9.77 -11.36 -13.01
N GLU A 27 9.95 -12.67 -13.09
CA GLU A 27 8.82 -13.62 -13.09
C GLU A 27 8.06 -13.57 -11.76
N ARG A 28 8.78 -13.45 -10.64
CA ARG A 28 8.19 -13.34 -9.29
C ARG A 28 7.55 -11.97 -9.03
N SER A 29 8.25 -10.88 -9.37
CA SER A 29 7.81 -9.51 -9.04
C SER A 29 6.93 -8.86 -10.10
N ARG A 30 6.99 -9.35 -11.34
CA ARG A 30 6.44 -8.71 -12.55
C ARG A 30 6.96 -7.29 -12.82
N ALA A 31 8.04 -6.87 -12.15
CA ALA A 31 8.62 -5.55 -12.32
C ALA A 31 9.35 -5.39 -13.66
N GLY A 32 9.61 -4.14 -14.04
CA GLY A 32 10.40 -3.85 -15.26
C GLY A 32 11.81 -4.44 -15.19
N ILE A 33 12.35 -4.88 -16.33
CA ILE A 33 13.69 -5.50 -16.42
C ILE A 33 14.77 -4.61 -15.81
N LEU A 34 14.71 -3.30 -16.07
CA LEU A 34 15.64 -2.31 -15.52
C LEU A 34 15.55 -2.19 -14.00
N ASP A 35 14.34 -2.26 -13.44
CA ASP A 35 14.17 -2.22 -11.99
C ASP A 35 14.69 -3.51 -11.34
N CYS A 36 14.46 -4.67 -11.95
CA CYS A 36 14.99 -5.95 -11.47
C CYS A 36 16.52 -5.96 -11.49
N LYS A 37 17.14 -5.47 -12.57
CA LYS A 37 18.60 -5.31 -12.65
C LYS A 37 19.12 -4.38 -11.55
N LYS A 38 18.51 -3.21 -11.38
CA LYS A 38 18.90 -2.26 -10.33
C LYS A 38 18.73 -2.86 -8.93
N ALA A 39 17.60 -3.52 -8.66
CA ALA A 39 17.35 -4.17 -7.38
C ALA A 39 18.43 -5.21 -7.06
N LEU A 40 18.78 -6.07 -8.01
CA LEU A 40 19.83 -7.06 -7.81
C LEU A 40 21.22 -6.43 -7.65
N THR A 41 21.51 -5.31 -8.31
CA THR A 41 22.78 -4.58 -8.12
C THR A 41 22.85 -3.93 -6.74
N GLU A 42 21.79 -3.27 -6.29
CA GLU A 42 21.74 -2.58 -4.98
C GLU A 42 21.66 -3.55 -3.80
N CYS A 43 21.21 -4.78 -4.04
CA CYS A 43 21.07 -5.83 -3.04
C CYS A 43 22.11 -6.94 -3.17
N ASP A 44 23.20 -6.71 -3.91
CA ASP A 44 24.32 -7.66 -4.07
C ASP A 44 23.88 -9.08 -4.53
N GLY A 45 22.83 -9.14 -5.34
CA GLY A 45 22.26 -10.38 -5.87
C GLY A 45 21.31 -11.13 -4.92
N ASP A 46 21.06 -10.61 -3.72
CA ASP A 46 20.13 -11.17 -2.74
C ASP A 46 18.68 -11.01 -3.22
N MET A 47 18.00 -12.13 -3.48
CA MET A 47 16.66 -12.15 -4.06
C MET A 47 15.60 -11.57 -3.13
N ASP A 48 15.65 -11.87 -1.84
CA ASP A 48 14.62 -11.45 -0.89
C ASP A 48 14.76 -9.95 -0.61
N LYS A 49 16.00 -9.46 -0.45
CA LYS A 49 16.25 -8.01 -0.35
C LYS A 49 15.87 -7.29 -1.64
N ALA A 50 16.13 -7.88 -2.82
CA ALA A 50 15.72 -7.30 -4.09
C ALA A 50 14.19 -7.22 -4.23
N MET A 51 13.44 -8.22 -3.74
CA MET A 51 11.97 -8.17 -3.69
C MET A 51 11.47 -7.05 -2.77
N GLU A 52 12.03 -6.92 -1.57
CA GLU A 52 11.68 -5.81 -0.66
C GLU A 52 12.02 -4.44 -1.28
N TRP A 53 13.17 -4.34 -1.93
CA TRP A 53 13.59 -3.13 -2.62
C TRP A 53 12.63 -2.75 -3.75
N LEU A 54 12.19 -3.73 -4.55
CA LEU A 54 11.20 -3.53 -5.60
C LEU A 54 9.85 -3.10 -5.02
N LYS A 55 9.42 -3.67 -3.88
CA LYS A 55 8.18 -3.28 -3.20
C LYS A 55 8.22 -1.82 -2.73
N LYS A 56 9.29 -1.43 -2.03
CA LYS A 56 9.51 -0.04 -1.57
C LYS A 56 9.54 0.94 -2.74
N LYS A 57 10.24 0.57 -3.81
CA LYS A 57 10.31 1.39 -5.03
C LYS A 57 8.96 1.46 -5.76
N GLY A 58 8.19 0.38 -5.76
CA GLY A 58 6.86 0.31 -6.34
C GLY A 58 5.90 1.30 -5.67
N MET A 59 5.92 1.37 -4.33
CA MET A 59 5.15 2.34 -3.55
C MET A 59 5.51 3.78 -3.95
N ALA A 60 6.81 4.12 -3.95
CA ALA A 60 7.25 5.46 -4.34
C ALA A 60 6.90 5.83 -5.80
N LYS A 61 6.75 4.84 -6.70
CA LYS A 61 6.27 5.08 -8.06
C LYS A 61 4.75 5.29 -8.11
N ALA A 62 4.00 4.57 -7.29
CA ALA A 62 2.55 4.76 -7.16
C ALA A 62 2.25 6.18 -6.64
N ASP A 63 2.95 6.64 -5.61
CA ASP A 63 2.77 8.00 -5.05
C ASP A 63 3.00 9.09 -6.11
N LYS A 64 4.02 8.92 -6.95
CA LYS A 64 4.31 9.86 -8.06
C LYS A 64 3.24 9.87 -9.15
N LYS A 65 2.47 8.79 -9.27
CA LYS A 65 1.38 8.64 -10.23
C LYS A 65 0.01 8.99 -9.66
N ALA A 66 -0.12 9.18 -8.34
CA ALA A 66 -1.40 9.45 -7.69
C ALA A 66 -2.09 10.73 -8.22
N GLY A 67 -1.32 11.69 -8.75
CA GLY A 67 -1.84 12.90 -9.38
C GLY A 67 -2.25 12.76 -10.85
N ASN A 68 -2.05 11.59 -11.47
CA ASN A 68 -2.46 11.37 -12.85
C ASN A 68 -3.98 11.27 -12.94
N VAL A 69 -4.55 11.84 -14.00
CA VAL A 69 -5.98 11.72 -14.28
C VAL A 69 -6.27 10.30 -14.80
N ALA A 70 -7.14 9.58 -14.09
CA ALA A 70 -7.61 8.25 -14.46
C ALA A 70 -9.13 8.27 -14.64
N VAL A 71 -9.60 8.19 -15.88
CA VAL A 71 -11.03 8.24 -16.25
C VAL A 71 -11.53 6.95 -16.90
N GLU A 72 -10.63 6.08 -17.33
CA GLU A 72 -10.97 4.73 -17.77
C GLU A 72 -11.05 3.80 -16.55
N GLY A 73 -11.39 2.53 -16.74
CA GLY A 73 -11.46 1.56 -15.63
C GLY A 73 -12.52 0.51 -15.83
N CYS A 74 -12.95 -0.11 -14.73
CA CYS A 74 -14.12 -0.98 -14.75
C CYS A 74 -14.89 -0.94 -13.44
N VAL A 75 -16.18 -1.30 -13.53
CA VAL A 75 -17.01 -1.63 -12.38
C VAL A 75 -16.97 -3.13 -12.16
N ALA A 76 -16.46 -3.56 -11.02
CA ALA A 76 -16.50 -4.95 -10.59
C ALA A 76 -17.67 -5.20 -9.64
N SER A 77 -18.24 -6.40 -9.72
CA SER A 77 -19.35 -6.83 -8.88
C SER A 77 -19.01 -8.13 -8.18
N TYR A 78 -19.37 -8.25 -6.89
CA TYR A 78 -19.27 -9.49 -6.15
C TYR A 78 -20.59 -9.76 -5.42
N VAL A 79 -21.12 -10.98 -5.55
CA VAL A 79 -22.27 -11.47 -4.79
C VAL A 79 -21.79 -12.62 -3.93
N HIS A 80 -21.95 -12.49 -2.62
CA HIS A 80 -21.55 -13.52 -1.69
C HIS A 80 -22.42 -14.77 -1.85
N PHE A 81 -21.87 -15.97 -1.58
CA PHE A 81 -22.50 -17.25 -1.92
C PHE A 81 -23.91 -17.45 -1.36
N ASN A 82 -24.28 -16.74 -0.30
CA ASN A 82 -25.59 -16.81 0.35
C ASN A 82 -26.59 -15.75 -0.15
N ASN A 83 -26.23 -14.95 -1.15
CA ASN A 83 -27.04 -13.89 -1.77
C ASN A 83 -27.51 -12.78 -0.80
N LYS A 84 -26.89 -12.63 0.38
CA LYS A 84 -27.24 -11.57 1.35
C LYS A 84 -26.40 -10.31 1.22
N ILE A 85 -25.23 -10.41 0.59
CA ILE A 85 -24.28 -9.32 0.42
C ILE A 85 -23.92 -9.22 -1.06
N ALA A 86 -24.05 -8.03 -1.61
CA ALA A 86 -23.59 -7.69 -2.95
C ALA A 86 -22.77 -6.40 -2.88
N VAL A 87 -21.66 -6.37 -3.60
CA VAL A 87 -20.76 -5.22 -3.69
C VAL A 87 -20.61 -4.83 -5.14
N LEU A 88 -20.65 -3.51 -5.39
CA LEU A 88 -20.19 -2.89 -6.62
C LEU A 88 -19.03 -1.96 -6.28
N VAL A 89 -17.95 -2.04 -7.05
CA VAL A 89 -16.78 -1.18 -6.88
C VAL A 89 -16.32 -0.67 -8.24
N GLU A 90 -16.15 0.64 -8.36
CA GLU A 90 -15.50 1.27 -9.50
C GLU A 90 -14.00 1.39 -9.21
N VAL A 91 -13.17 0.93 -10.14
CA VAL A 91 -11.72 1.10 -10.06
C VAL A 91 -11.25 1.72 -11.36
N ASN A 92 -10.76 2.97 -11.25
CA ASN A 92 -10.29 3.72 -12.41
C ASN A 92 -8.84 3.38 -12.77
N SER A 93 -8.50 3.61 -14.03
CA SER A 93 -7.16 3.47 -14.60
C SER A 93 -6.94 4.55 -15.66
N GLU A 94 -5.69 4.78 -16.05
CA GLU A 94 -5.36 5.79 -17.07
C GLU A 94 -5.83 5.40 -18.48
N THR A 95 -5.92 4.09 -18.79
CA THR A 95 -6.25 3.60 -20.15
C THR A 95 -7.14 2.36 -20.14
N ASP A 96 -7.96 2.23 -21.19
CA ASP A 96 -8.82 1.07 -21.46
C ASP A 96 -8.05 -0.25 -21.66
N PHE A 97 -6.83 -0.19 -22.19
CA PHE A 97 -5.93 -1.34 -22.30
C PHE A 97 -5.59 -1.95 -20.94
N VAL A 98 -5.47 -1.14 -19.89
CA VAL A 98 -5.27 -1.64 -18.52
C VAL A 98 -6.57 -2.22 -17.99
N ALA A 99 -7.69 -1.51 -18.13
CA ALA A 99 -9.01 -1.96 -17.67
C ALA A 99 -9.44 -3.31 -18.28
N SER A 100 -9.06 -3.59 -19.52
CA SER A 100 -9.41 -4.83 -20.22
C SER A 100 -8.54 -6.03 -19.83
N ASN A 101 -7.39 -5.81 -19.17
CA ASN A 101 -6.43 -6.84 -18.78
C ASN A 101 -6.99 -7.79 -17.71
N ALA A 102 -6.73 -9.09 -17.86
CA ALA A 102 -7.13 -10.11 -16.89
C ALA A 102 -6.60 -9.85 -15.47
N ILE A 103 -5.37 -9.36 -15.34
CA ILE A 103 -4.77 -9.04 -14.02
C ILE A 103 -5.53 -7.90 -13.34
N PHE A 104 -5.94 -6.89 -14.10
CA PHE A 104 -6.72 -5.78 -13.55
C PHE A 104 -8.11 -6.25 -13.12
N LYS A 105 -8.78 -7.05 -13.94
CA LYS A 105 -10.10 -7.61 -13.61
C LYS A 105 -10.06 -8.49 -12.36
N GLU A 106 -9.06 -9.37 -12.25
CA GLU A 106 -8.84 -10.19 -11.05
C GLU A 106 -8.64 -9.30 -9.81
N PHE A 107 -7.75 -8.31 -9.89
CA PHE A 107 -7.53 -7.33 -8.82
C PHE A 107 -8.81 -6.61 -8.38
N THR A 108 -9.63 -6.14 -9.31
CA THR A 108 -10.90 -5.46 -8.98
C THR A 108 -11.94 -6.39 -8.35
N ALA A 109 -11.96 -7.67 -8.74
CA ALA A 109 -12.82 -8.68 -8.15
C ALA A 109 -12.39 -8.99 -6.71
N ASP A 110 -11.08 -9.08 -6.46
CA ASP A 110 -10.52 -9.28 -5.12
C ASP A 110 -10.84 -8.09 -4.20
N ILE A 111 -10.78 -6.86 -4.71
CA ILE A 111 -11.23 -5.67 -3.96
C ILE A 111 -12.70 -5.80 -3.57
N ALA A 112 -13.57 -6.15 -4.52
CA ALA A 112 -15.01 -6.30 -4.25
C ALA A 112 -15.27 -7.37 -3.16
N MET A 113 -14.50 -8.46 -3.18
CA MET A 113 -14.57 -9.52 -2.16
C MET A 113 -14.07 -9.02 -0.80
N GLN A 114 -12.98 -8.25 -0.78
CA GLN A 114 -12.43 -7.67 0.45
C GLN A 114 -13.40 -6.68 1.12
N ILE A 115 -14.09 -5.87 0.32
CA ILE A 115 -15.15 -4.97 0.80
C ILE A 115 -16.30 -5.80 1.39
N ALA A 116 -16.73 -6.86 0.70
CA ALA A 116 -17.78 -7.74 1.20
C ALA A 116 -17.42 -8.42 2.53
N ALA A 117 -16.12 -8.69 2.76
CA ALA A 117 -15.61 -9.26 3.99
C ALA A 117 -15.50 -8.26 5.15
N ASN A 118 -15.45 -6.94 4.87
CA ASN A 118 -15.30 -5.88 5.86
C ASN A 118 -16.43 -4.84 5.71
N SER A 119 -17.62 -5.20 6.18
CA SER A 119 -18.81 -4.34 6.09
C SER A 119 -18.72 -3.04 6.90
N ASP A 120 -17.73 -2.91 7.77
CA ASP A 120 -17.56 -1.74 8.65
C ASP A 120 -16.83 -0.58 7.95
N VAL A 121 -16.24 -0.82 6.77
CA VAL A 121 -15.56 0.21 5.97
C VAL A 121 -16.60 1.06 5.25
N ALA A 122 -16.80 2.29 5.73
CA ALA A 122 -17.77 3.22 5.17
C ALA A 122 -17.19 4.23 4.16
N TYR A 123 -15.86 4.42 4.18
CA TYR A 123 -15.16 5.47 3.44
C TYR A 123 -13.95 4.89 2.70
N LEU A 124 -13.57 5.49 1.57
CA LEU A 124 -12.43 5.03 0.76
C LEU A 124 -11.10 5.46 1.37
N THR A 125 -11.05 6.68 1.90
CA THR A 125 -9.89 7.25 2.58
C THR A 125 -10.30 7.89 3.91
N THR A 126 -9.33 8.11 4.80
CA THR A 126 -9.54 8.84 6.05
C THR A 126 -10.01 10.27 5.82
N ASP A 127 -9.64 10.86 4.68
CA ASP A 127 -9.98 12.23 4.31
C ASP A 127 -11.43 12.35 3.83
N ASP A 128 -12.04 11.24 3.39
CA ASP A 128 -13.45 11.19 2.99
C ASP A 128 -14.40 11.17 4.20
N VAL A 129 -13.88 10.97 5.43
CA VAL A 129 -14.68 10.94 6.64
C VAL A 129 -15.16 12.36 6.99
N PRO A 130 -16.48 12.62 7.06
CA PRO A 130 -17.00 13.93 7.39
C PRO A 130 -16.50 14.42 8.75
N ALA A 131 -16.09 15.69 8.84
CA ALA A 131 -15.61 16.28 10.09
C ALA A 131 -16.62 16.16 11.24
N ALA A 132 -17.92 16.20 10.93
CA ALA A 132 -18.99 16.01 11.91
C ALA A 132 -19.00 14.59 12.51
N GLU A 133 -18.70 13.56 11.72
CA GLU A 133 -18.61 12.18 12.21
C GLU A 133 -17.36 11.96 13.04
N MET A 134 -16.23 12.49 12.58
CA MET A 134 -14.97 12.48 13.33
C MET A 134 -15.11 13.13 14.70
N GLU A 135 -15.73 14.31 14.76
CA GLU A 135 -15.95 15.04 16.01
C GLU A 135 -16.96 14.33 16.91
N LYS A 136 -18.06 13.80 16.35
CA LYS A 136 -19.02 13.00 17.10
C LYS A 136 -18.37 11.76 17.71
N GLU A 137 -17.56 11.05 16.95
CA GLU A 137 -16.85 9.86 17.43
C GLU A 137 -15.83 10.24 18.51
N LYS A 138 -15.09 11.35 18.32
CA LYS A 138 -14.16 11.87 19.31
C LYS A 138 -14.86 12.18 20.64
N GLN A 139 -16.02 12.82 20.59
CA GLN A 139 -16.82 13.12 21.77
C GLN A 139 -17.31 11.85 22.47
N LEU A 140 -17.78 10.86 21.71
CA LEU A 140 -18.19 9.56 22.25
C LEU A 140 -17.03 8.84 22.93
N GLU A 141 -15.84 8.86 22.33
CA GLU A 141 -14.64 8.26 22.92
C GLU A 141 -14.16 9.02 24.17
N MET A 142 -14.22 10.35 24.17
CA MET A 142 -13.87 11.18 25.33
C MET A 142 -14.81 10.99 26.52
N ALA A 143 -16.08 10.68 26.26
CA ALA A 143 -17.11 10.49 27.27
C ALA A 143 -17.13 9.08 27.89
N LYS A 144 -16.22 8.17 27.50
CA LYS A 144 -16.19 6.82 28.08
C LYS A 144 -15.61 6.84 29.49
N ASP A 145 -16.34 6.18 30.40
CA ASP A 145 -15.99 6.05 31.83
C ASP A 145 -14.58 5.49 32.07
N ASP A 146 -14.03 4.72 31.13
CA ASP A 146 -12.68 4.14 31.23
C ASP A 146 -11.55 5.19 31.14
N LEU A 147 -11.90 6.43 30.80
CA LEU A 147 -11.01 7.58 30.80
C LEU A 147 -11.07 8.39 32.10
N ASP A 148 -11.97 8.07 33.03
CA ASP A 148 -12.10 8.80 34.28
C ASP A 148 -10.86 8.64 35.17
N GLY A 149 -10.50 9.73 35.84
CA GLY A 149 -9.28 9.82 36.67
C GLY A 149 -7.97 9.97 35.89
N LYS A 150 -7.97 9.90 34.55
CA LYS A 150 -6.78 10.17 33.73
C LYS A 150 -6.60 11.68 33.46
N PRO A 151 -5.36 12.19 33.42
CA PRO A 151 -5.08 13.56 32.97
C PRO A 151 -5.56 13.82 31.54
N GLU A 152 -6.02 15.05 31.24
CA GLU A 152 -6.64 15.41 29.95
C GLU A 152 -5.75 15.09 28.73
N ASN A 153 -4.45 15.41 28.83
CA ASN A 153 -3.46 15.10 27.80
C ASN A 153 -3.28 13.59 27.53
N ILE A 154 -3.59 12.73 28.51
CA ILE A 154 -3.57 11.27 28.34
C ILE A 154 -4.87 10.80 27.70
N LYS A 155 -6.02 11.36 28.10
CA LYS A 155 -7.32 11.08 27.47
C LYS A 155 -7.27 11.39 25.98
N GLU A 156 -6.82 12.58 25.60
CA GLU A 156 -6.68 13.00 24.21
C GLU A 156 -5.81 12.03 23.39
N LYS A 157 -4.64 11.65 23.91
CA LYS A 157 -3.76 10.68 23.22
C LYS A 157 -4.41 9.32 23.01
N ILE A 158 -5.15 8.83 24.02
CA ILE A 158 -5.88 7.56 23.91
C ILE A 158 -6.97 7.67 22.85
N VAL A 159 -7.77 8.73 22.89
CA VAL A 159 -8.86 8.98 21.94
C VAL A 159 -8.33 9.08 20.52
N VAL A 160 -7.25 9.83 20.29
CA VAL A 160 -6.59 9.91 18.96
C VAL A 160 -6.16 8.53 18.47
N GLY A 161 -5.58 7.68 19.34
CA GLY A 161 -5.22 6.31 18.98
C GLY A 161 -6.42 5.42 18.65
N ARG A 162 -7.56 5.61 19.33
CA ARG A 162 -8.81 4.87 19.06
C ARG A 162 -9.45 5.30 17.75
N LEU A 163 -9.52 6.61 17.48
CA LEU A 163 -10.02 7.16 16.22
C LEU A 163 -9.17 6.65 15.05
N LYS A 164 -7.84 6.68 15.19
CA LYS A 164 -6.93 6.12 14.20
C LYS A 164 -7.24 4.65 13.91
N LYS A 165 -7.40 3.82 14.94
CA LYS A 165 -7.75 2.40 14.77
C LYS A 165 -9.14 2.17 14.13
N LYS A 166 -10.07 3.10 14.29
CA LYS A 166 -11.42 2.98 13.75
C LYS A 166 -11.49 3.32 12.26
N PHE A 167 -10.68 4.30 11.83
CA PHE A 167 -10.74 4.85 10.47
C PHE A 167 -9.57 4.42 9.56
N GLU A 168 -8.50 3.80 10.09
CA GLU A 168 -7.42 3.12 9.32
C GLU A 168 -7.58 1.61 9.31
#